data_AF-A0A1J0RCU8-F1
#
_entry.id   AF-A0A1J0RCU8-F1
#
_cell.length_a   1.000
_cell.length_b   1.000
_cell.length_c   1.000
_cell.angle_alpha   90.00
_cell.angle_beta   90.00
_cell.angle_gamma   90.00
#
_symmetry.space_group_name_H-M   'P 1'
#
loop_
_entity.id
_entity.type
_entity.pdbx_description
1 polymer ?
#
loop_
_entity_poly.entity_id
_entity_poly.type
_entity_poly.pdbx_seq_one_letter_code
_entity_poly.pdbx_strand_id
1 'polypeptide(L)'
;VLSAAIGADLSNILTQQDIKIKVAIAAVAGTEFVRGHIAEFFKVAATTEKSGTAGCLSTNAAGVAANNVINSFTSLPEEEQPMLDQLQATANTAPLSGITLTGFTDLTATTGIHSNALTQTTNCVLFKGGAAGPTGGTGLNKPIPFAGGYLTRHNRAATTSNSDGTDFISNPEDAKLNHIKIYQNVHTKTKTLLPTDTFKGALTDYKQLSQAKQSLYLRTAVKNLILNKPDKSVADLPGEIDQKINQVFGEDQPTFHSMFWDQLKKVKV
;
A
#
# COMPACT_ATOMS: atom_id res chain seq x y z
N VAL A 1 39.75 -1.77 8.25
CA VAL A 1 39.14 -0.93 7.18
C VAL A 1 38.04 -1.68 6.45
N LEU A 2 38.33 -2.82 5.80
CA LEU A 2 37.28 -3.61 5.15
C LEU A 2 36.20 -4.11 6.13
N SER A 3 36.57 -4.52 7.33
CA SER A 3 35.62 -4.85 8.41
C SER A 3 34.71 -3.66 8.80
N ALA A 4 35.25 -2.44 8.88
CA ALA A 4 34.47 -1.24 9.17
C ALA A 4 33.50 -0.90 8.03
N ALA A 5 33.90 -1.12 6.77
CA ALA A 5 33.04 -0.96 5.62
C ALA A 5 31.88 -1.96 5.62
N ILE A 6 32.16 -3.25 5.88
CA ILE A 6 31.14 -4.30 6.01
C ILE A 6 30.16 -3.96 7.14
N GLY A 7 30.66 -3.53 8.30
CA GLY A 7 29.81 -3.14 9.44
C GLY A 7 28.91 -1.94 9.13
N ALA A 8 29.41 -0.93 8.43
CA ALA A 8 28.61 0.23 8.03
C ALA A 8 27.54 -0.15 6.99
N ASP A 9 27.87 -1.00 6.02
CA ASP A 9 26.92 -1.49 5.01
C ASP A 9 25.79 -2.31 5.67
N LEU A 10 26.13 -3.22 6.59
CA LEU A 10 25.16 -3.98 7.39
C LEU A 10 24.25 -3.06 8.23
N SER A 11 24.82 -2.03 8.87
CA SER A 11 24.04 -1.07 9.66
C SER A 11 23.07 -0.27 8.79
N ASN A 12 23.48 0.14 7.60
CA ASN A 12 22.59 0.79 6.63
C ASN A 12 21.47 -0.16 6.20
N ILE A 13 21.77 -1.43 5.91
CA ILE A 13 20.75 -2.43 5.54
C ILE A 13 19.72 -2.58 6.65
N LEU A 14 20.15 -2.73 7.91
CA LEU A 14 19.23 -2.83 9.05
C LEU A 14 18.34 -1.59 9.18
N THR A 15 18.90 -0.40 8.95
CA THR A 15 18.15 0.87 8.96
C THR A 15 17.12 0.92 7.83
N GLN A 16 17.50 0.53 6.62
CA GLN A 16 16.59 0.48 5.47
C GLN A 16 15.48 -0.55 5.68
N GLN A 17 15.81 -1.72 6.26
CA GLN A 17 14.82 -2.73 6.63
C GLN A 17 13.80 -2.18 7.63
N ASP A 18 14.23 -1.51 8.70
CA ASP A 18 13.33 -0.90 9.68
C ASP A 18 12.38 0.14 9.05
N ILE A 19 12.92 1.01 8.18
CA ILE A 19 12.11 1.98 7.42
C ILE A 19 11.07 1.27 6.56
N LYS A 20 11.47 0.25 5.80
CA LYS A 20 10.57 -0.50 4.90
C LYS A 20 9.51 -1.28 5.67
N ILE A 21 9.85 -1.85 6.83
CA ILE A 21 8.90 -2.51 7.73
C ILE A 21 7.83 -1.51 8.20
N LYS A 22 8.23 -0.32 8.64
CA LYS A 22 7.27 0.73 9.07
C LYS A 22 6.34 1.15 7.94
N VAL A 23 6.88 1.31 6.73
CA VAL A 23 6.09 1.63 5.52
C VAL A 23 5.08 0.53 5.21
N ALA A 24 5.52 -0.74 5.23
CA ALA A 24 4.65 -1.89 5.00
C ALA A 24 3.52 -1.99 6.04
N ILE A 25 3.84 -1.83 7.33
CA ILE A 25 2.85 -1.82 8.41
C ILE A 25 1.83 -0.70 8.20
N ALA A 26 2.28 0.51 7.89
CA ALA A 26 1.38 1.65 7.69
C ALA A 26 0.43 1.45 6.50
N ALA A 27 0.93 0.86 5.40
CA ALA A 27 0.12 0.52 4.24
C ALA A 27 -0.89 -0.59 4.55
N VAL A 28 -0.46 -1.70 5.16
CA VAL A 28 -1.35 -2.81 5.54
C VAL A 28 -2.42 -2.35 6.52
N ALA A 29 -2.06 -1.63 7.58
CA ALA A 29 -3.02 -1.13 8.57
C ALA A 29 -4.06 -0.20 7.94
N GLY A 30 -3.64 0.67 7.00
CA GLY A 30 -4.58 1.52 6.29
C GLY A 30 -5.49 0.75 5.34
N THR A 31 -4.96 -0.27 4.63
CA THR A 31 -5.74 -1.08 3.69
C THR A 31 -6.76 -1.91 4.43
N GLU A 32 -6.38 -2.53 5.55
CA GLU A 32 -7.30 -3.28 6.41
C GLU A 32 -8.35 -2.38 7.05
N PHE A 33 -8.01 -1.14 7.40
CA PHE A 33 -9.00 -0.17 7.89
C PHE A 33 -10.07 0.15 6.84
N VAL A 34 -9.65 0.41 5.59
CA VAL A 34 -10.59 0.65 4.48
C VAL A 34 -11.38 -0.62 4.14
N ARG A 35 -10.72 -1.78 4.11
CA ARG A 35 -11.38 -3.08 3.90
C ARG A 35 -12.46 -3.33 4.95
N GLY A 36 -12.19 -3.02 6.22
CA GLY A 36 -13.16 -3.15 7.31
C GLY A 36 -14.43 -2.31 7.07
N HIS A 37 -14.28 -1.07 6.61
CA HIS A 37 -15.43 -0.22 6.25
C HIS A 37 -16.25 -0.79 5.08
N ILE A 38 -15.60 -1.37 4.08
CA ILE A 38 -16.25 -1.99 2.92
C ILE A 38 -16.98 -3.28 3.36
N ALA A 39 -16.29 -4.13 4.13
CA ALA A 39 -16.83 -5.38 4.64
C ALA A 39 -18.06 -5.13 5.53
N GLU A 40 -18.00 -4.14 6.42
CA GLU A 40 -19.13 -3.78 7.27
C GLU A 40 -20.33 -3.29 6.46
N PHE A 41 -20.11 -2.49 5.41
CA PHE A 41 -21.19 -2.09 4.50
C PHE A 41 -21.90 -3.31 3.90
N PHE A 42 -21.14 -4.25 3.33
CA PHE A 42 -21.71 -5.45 2.73
C PHE A 42 -22.42 -6.33 3.75
N LYS A 43 -21.84 -6.50 4.95
CA LYS A 43 -22.44 -7.29 6.03
C LYS A 43 -23.76 -6.69 6.50
N VAL A 44 -23.82 -5.39 6.76
CA VAL A 44 -25.05 -4.70 7.18
C VAL A 44 -26.09 -4.72 6.06
N ALA A 45 -25.69 -4.46 4.82
CA ALA A 45 -26.62 -4.43 3.70
C ALA A 45 -27.20 -5.83 3.38
N ALA A 46 -26.40 -6.90 3.47
CA ALA A 46 -26.88 -8.27 3.28
C ALA A 46 -27.81 -8.75 4.41
N THR A 47 -27.50 -8.37 5.65
CA THR A 47 -28.33 -8.74 6.82
C THR A 47 -29.59 -7.90 6.95
N THR A 48 -29.66 -6.74 6.30
CA THR A 48 -30.87 -5.92 6.21
C THR A 48 -31.81 -6.48 5.13
N GLU A 49 -32.36 -7.65 5.41
CA GLU A 49 -33.32 -8.38 4.59
C GLU A 49 -34.56 -8.77 5.40
N LYS A 50 -35.67 -8.96 4.70
CA LYS A 50 -36.93 -9.49 5.26
C LYS A 50 -37.42 -10.73 4.50
N SER A 51 -37.13 -10.81 3.21
CA SER A 51 -37.50 -11.93 2.34
C SER A 51 -36.66 -11.91 1.06
N GLY A 52 -36.79 -12.96 0.24
CA GLY A 52 -36.19 -13.01 -1.11
C GLY A 52 -36.63 -11.89 -2.07
N THR A 53 -37.62 -11.08 -1.68
CA THR A 53 -38.12 -9.92 -2.42
C THR A 53 -37.97 -8.59 -1.68
N ALA A 54 -37.45 -8.59 -0.45
CA ALA A 54 -37.25 -7.41 0.36
C ALA A 54 -35.89 -7.42 1.07
N GLY A 55 -34.97 -6.55 0.64
CA GLY A 55 -33.64 -6.39 1.23
C GLY A 55 -32.79 -5.35 0.52
N CYS A 56 -31.59 -5.09 1.04
CA CYS A 56 -30.75 -3.97 0.60
C CYS A 56 -29.72 -4.31 -0.48
N LEU A 57 -29.51 -5.58 -0.79
CA LEU A 57 -28.68 -6.04 -1.90
C LEU A 57 -29.48 -6.99 -2.80
N SER A 58 -29.29 -6.92 -4.11
CA SER A 58 -29.92 -7.81 -5.07
C SER A 58 -29.02 -8.02 -6.30
N THR A 59 -29.10 -9.20 -6.92
CA THR A 59 -28.46 -9.49 -8.21
C THR A 59 -29.24 -8.95 -9.42
N ASN A 60 -30.45 -8.40 -9.19
CA ASN A 60 -31.26 -7.84 -10.26
C ASN A 60 -30.76 -6.46 -10.69
N ALA A 61 -31.00 -6.10 -11.95
CA ALA A 61 -30.71 -4.76 -12.45
C ALA A 61 -31.46 -3.67 -11.68
N ALA A 62 -30.86 -2.48 -11.60
CA ALA A 62 -31.44 -1.33 -10.93
C ALA A 62 -32.85 -1.01 -11.46
N GLY A 63 -33.81 -0.80 -10.55
CA GLY A 63 -35.20 -0.46 -10.90
C GLY A 63 -36.11 -1.66 -11.18
N VAL A 64 -35.58 -2.89 -11.19
CA VAL A 64 -36.38 -4.12 -11.27
C VAL A 64 -36.84 -4.53 -9.87
N ALA A 65 -37.97 -5.24 -9.78
CA ALA A 65 -38.39 -5.89 -8.53
C ALA A 65 -37.28 -6.84 -8.02
N ALA A 66 -36.93 -6.78 -6.74
CA ALA A 66 -36.04 -7.80 -6.20
C ALA A 66 -36.82 -9.11 -6.14
N ASN A 67 -36.36 -10.09 -6.89
CA ASN A 67 -36.73 -11.50 -6.71
C ASN A 67 -35.52 -12.35 -6.30
N ASN A 68 -34.36 -11.70 -6.17
CA ASN A 68 -33.06 -12.28 -5.84
C ASN A 68 -32.35 -11.36 -4.84
N VAL A 69 -32.92 -11.19 -3.65
CA VAL A 69 -32.24 -10.48 -2.55
C VAL A 69 -31.03 -11.29 -2.09
N ILE A 70 -29.89 -10.63 -1.91
CA ILE A 70 -28.66 -11.24 -1.41
C ILE A 70 -28.70 -11.21 0.12
N ASN A 71 -28.86 -12.38 0.74
CA ASN A 71 -28.77 -12.58 2.19
C ASN A 71 -27.57 -13.45 2.62
N SER A 72 -26.84 -14.01 1.65
CA SER A 72 -25.54 -14.65 1.80
C SER A 72 -24.72 -14.38 0.54
N PHE A 73 -23.42 -14.15 0.71
CA PHE A 73 -22.50 -14.00 -0.41
C PHE A 73 -22.05 -15.33 -1.00
N THR A 74 -22.25 -16.46 -0.30
CA THR A 74 -21.81 -17.78 -0.78
C THR A 74 -22.55 -18.28 -2.02
N SER A 75 -23.64 -17.61 -2.42
CA SER A 75 -24.37 -17.88 -3.65
C SER A 75 -23.83 -17.12 -4.86
N LEU A 76 -22.89 -16.19 -4.67
CA LEU A 76 -22.22 -15.45 -5.74
C LEU A 76 -20.95 -16.21 -6.20
N PRO A 77 -20.50 -16.01 -7.45
CA PRO A 77 -19.17 -16.41 -7.88
C PRO A 77 -18.10 -15.91 -6.90
N GLU A 78 -17.05 -16.70 -6.65
CA GLU A 78 -16.04 -16.41 -5.63
C GLU A 78 -15.39 -15.03 -5.85
N GLU A 79 -15.15 -14.67 -7.11
CA GLU A 79 -14.63 -13.38 -7.54
C GLU A 79 -15.55 -12.18 -7.25
N GLU A 80 -16.84 -12.41 -7.03
CA GLU A 80 -17.84 -11.38 -6.68
C GLU A 80 -18.11 -11.32 -5.17
N GLN A 81 -17.56 -12.25 -4.39
CA GLN A 81 -17.77 -12.27 -2.95
C GLN A 81 -16.94 -11.19 -2.26
N PRO A 82 -17.55 -10.30 -1.46
CA PRO A 82 -16.78 -9.35 -0.67
C PRO A 82 -15.92 -10.09 0.34
N MET A 83 -14.68 -9.62 0.52
CA MET A 83 -13.76 -10.19 1.51
C MET A 83 -14.15 -9.78 2.93
N LEU A 84 -15.05 -10.54 3.54
CA LEU A 84 -15.61 -10.25 4.87
C LEU A 84 -14.75 -10.77 6.03
N ASP A 85 -14.05 -11.89 5.81
CA ASP A 85 -13.29 -12.54 6.86
C ASP A 85 -11.94 -11.88 7.13
N GLN A 86 -11.33 -12.25 8.26
CA GLN A 86 -9.98 -11.86 8.58
C GLN A 86 -8.99 -12.57 7.64
N LEU A 87 -8.13 -11.80 7.00
CA LEU A 87 -7.10 -12.37 6.15
C LEU A 87 -5.95 -12.92 6.97
N GLN A 88 -5.51 -14.12 6.61
CA GLN A 88 -4.21 -14.64 7.03
C GLN A 88 -3.15 -14.08 6.08
N ALA A 89 -2.17 -13.37 6.64
CA ALA A 89 -1.07 -12.84 5.86
C ALA A 89 -0.15 -14.00 5.44
N THR A 90 -0.09 -14.28 4.14
CA THR A 90 0.88 -15.20 3.55
C THR A 90 1.95 -14.42 2.80
N ALA A 91 3.20 -14.88 2.87
CA ALA A 91 4.28 -14.27 2.12
C ALA A 91 4.02 -14.44 0.62
N ASN A 92 4.03 -13.33 -0.12
CA ASN A 92 3.82 -13.33 -1.57
C ASN A 92 4.80 -12.35 -2.23
N THR A 93 5.33 -12.73 -3.39
CA THR A 93 6.25 -11.94 -4.22
C THR A 93 5.57 -11.34 -5.46
N ALA A 94 4.30 -11.67 -5.69
CA ALA A 94 3.53 -11.10 -6.78
C ALA A 94 3.45 -9.57 -6.65
N PRO A 95 3.51 -8.83 -7.78
CA PRO A 95 3.26 -7.40 -7.77
C PRO A 95 1.89 -7.09 -7.17
N LEU A 96 1.78 -5.96 -6.46
CA LEU A 96 0.49 -5.45 -6.02
C LEU A 96 -0.38 -5.13 -7.25
N SER A 97 -1.54 -5.78 -7.33
CA SER A 97 -2.59 -5.47 -8.29
C SER A 97 -3.61 -4.49 -7.69
N GLY A 98 -4.47 -3.90 -8.51
CA GLY A 98 -5.56 -3.04 -8.03
C GLY A 98 -5.16 -1.61 -7.65
N ILE A 99 -3.87 -1.27 -7.67
CA ILE A 99 -3.33 0.05 -7.32
C ILE A 99 -2.36 0.57 -8.39
N THR A 100 -2.48 1.85 -8.72
CA THR A 100 -1.60 2.59 -9.63
C THR A 100 -0.87 3.70 -8.89
N LEU A 101 0.02 4.42 -9.58
CA LEU A 101 0.68 5.60 -9.00
C LEU A 101 -0.30 6.73 -8.65
N THR A 102 -1.49 6.75 -9.27
CA THR A 102 -2.49 7.81 -9.14
C THR A 102 -3.70 7.42 -8.30
N GLY A 103 -4.12 6.15 -8.30
CA GLY A 103 -5.29 5.69 -7.54
C GLY A 103 -5.45 4.17 -7.49
N PHE A 104 -6.68 3.69 -7.35
CA PHE A 104 -7.08 2.29 -7.43
C PHE A 104 -7.73 1.99 -8.78
N THR A 105 -7.45 0.84 -9.39
CA THR A 105 -7.96 0.55 -10.74
C THR A 105 -9.47 0.40 -10.78
N ASP A 106 -10.04 -0.22 -9.74
CA ASP A 106 -11.44 -0.68 -9.77
C ASP A 106 -12.38 0.25 -9.00
N LEU A 107 -11.83 1.25 -8.30
CA LEU A 107 -12.62 2.29 -7.63
C LEU A 107 -13.01 3.41 -8.61
N THR A 108 -13.69 3.02 -9.69
CA THR A 108 -14.20 3.90 -10.76
C THR A 108 -15.30 4.84 -10.30
N ALA A 109 -15.42 5.99 -10.98
CA ALA A 109 -16.40 7.02 -10.65
C ALA A 109 -17.81 6.45 -10.37
N THR A 110 -18.34 6.76 -9.18
CA THR A 110 -19.70 6.45 -8.75
C THR A 110 -20.46 7.72 -8.41
N THR A 111 -21.77 7.67 -8.54
CA THR A 111 -22.69 8.75 -8.14
C THR A 111 -23.25 8.56 -6.72
N GLY A 112 -22.71 7.59 -5.99
CA GLY A 112 -23.18 7.21 -4.66
C GLY A 112 -24.58 6.59 -4.69
N ILE A 113 -25.19 6.47 -3.51
CA ILE A 113 -26.53 5.90 -3.37
C ILE A 113 -27.54 7.03 -3.55
N HIS A 114 -27.98 7.33 -4.77
CA HIS A 114 -28.86 8.49 -5.03
C HIS A 114 -30.30 8.10 -5.42
N SER A 115 -30.52 6.85 -5.83
CA SER A 115 -31.85 6.35 -6.20
C SER A 115 -32.61 5.79 -4.98
N ASN A 116 -33.94 5.89 -5.02
CA ASN A 116 -34.85 5.18 -4.10
C ASN A 116 -35.35 3.86 -4.70
N ALA A 117 -34.81 3.41 -5.84
CA ALA A 117 -35.28 2.22 -6.54
C ALA A 117 -35.34 1.00 -5.59
N LEU A 118 -34.25 0.74 -4.85
CA LEU A 118 -34.20 -0.33 -3.85
C LEU A 118 -35.24 -0.13 -2.73
N THR A 119 -35.57 1.10 -2.35
CA THR A 119 -36.62 1.32 -1.35
C THR A 119 -38.02 1.04 -1.88
N GLN A 120 -38.31 1.36 -3.15
CA GLN A 120 -39.64 1.21 -3.73
C GLN A 120 -39.93 -0.23 -4.16
N THR A 121 -38.92 -0.95 -4.66
CA THR A 121 -39.10 -2.29 -5.22
C THR A 121 -38.63 -3.40 -4.28
N THR A 122 -37.75 -3.10 -3.31
CA THR A 122 -37.13 -4.09 -2.40
C THR A 122 -37.29 -3.71 -0.92
N ASN A 123 -38.06 -2.66 -0.60
CA ASN A 123 -38.33 -2.18 0.76
C ASN A 123 -37.08 -1.90 1.62
N CYS A 124 -35.92 -1.65 1.00
CA CYS A 124 -34.71 -1.30 1.73
C CYS A 124 -34.81 0.13 2.32
N VAL A 125 -35.05 0.21 3.63
CA VAL A 125 -35.12 1.49 4.36
C VAL A 125 -33.75 2.08 4.68
N LEU A 126 -32.70 1.25 4.74
CA LEU A 126 -31.32 1.67 5.04
C LEU A 126 -30.82 2.75 4.08
N PHE A 127 -31.22 2.66 2.81
CA PHE A 127 -30.79 3.56 1.74
C PHE A 127 -31.82 4.66 1.42
N LYS A 128 -32.87 4.78 2.22
CA LYS A 128 -33.88 5.82 2.02
C LYS A 128 -33.34 7.16 2.55
N GLY A 129 -33.29 8.17 1.70
CA GLY A 129 -32.82 9.51 2.08
C GLY A 129 -33.91 10.43 2.65
N GLY A 130 -35.16 10.24 2.23
CA GLY A 130 -36.32 11.03 2.66
C GLY A 130 -37.06 10.42 3.85
N ALA A 131 -38.33 10.81 4.05
CA ALA A 131 -39.19 10.34 5.15
C ALA A 131 -39.17 8.80 5.32
N ALA A 132 -39.06 8.32 6.56
CA ALA A 132 -38.85 6.92 6.95
C ALA A 132 -37.46 6.33 6.59
N GLY A 133 -36.48 7.17 6.26
CA GLY A 133 -35.05 6.84 6.18
C GLY A 133 -34.32 7.02 7.52
N PRO A 134 -33.23 6.27 7.72
CA PRO A 134 -32.83 5.56 8.95
C PRO A 134 -33.77 5.76 10.14
N THR A 135 -35.02 5.41 9.83
CA THR A 135 -36.21 5.21 10.65
C THR A 135 -36.86 6.42 11.36
N GLY A 136 -36.58 7.66 10.95
CA GLY A 136 -37.32 8.87 11.39
C GLY A 136 -38.33 9.43 10.38
N GLY A 137 -39.37 10.15 10.85
CA GLY A 137 -40.45 10.70 10.00
C GLY A 137 -40.02 11.78 9.00
N THR A 138 -38.94 12.52 9.28
CA THR A 138 -38.49 13.66 8.46
C THR A 138 -37.36 13.32 7.48
N GLY A 139 -36.80 12.10 7.54
CA GLY A 139 -35.68 11.67 6.70
C GLY A 139 -34.31 12.14 7.20
N LEU A 140 -33.30 12.02 6.34
CA LEU A 140 -31.92 12.36 6.65
C LEU A 140 -31.70 13.88 6.73
N ASN A 141 -31.03 14.34 7.79
CA ASN A 141 -30.61 15.75 7.87
C ASN A 141 -29.25 16.00 7.20
N LYS A 142 -28.43 14.95 7.04
CA LYS A 142 -27.11 15.00 6.40
C LYS A 142 -26.86 13.74 5.57
N PRO A 143 -25.98 13.78 4.56
CA PRO A 143 -25.57 12.58 3.86
C PRO A 143 -24.95 11.55 4.81
N ILE A 144 -25.15 10.26 4.51
CA ILE A 144 -24.55 9.15 5.26
C ILE A 144 -23.43 8.51 4.42
N PRO A 145 -22.18 8.51 4.90
CA PRO A 145 -21.07 7.87 4.20
C PRO A 145 -21.04 6.36 4.46
N PHE A 146 -21.43 5.55 3.47
CA PHE A 146 -21.23 4.10 3.51
C PHE A 146 -19.92 3.69 2.84
N ALA A 147 -19.41 2.50 3.19
CA ALA A 147 -18.16 1.94 2.65
C ALA A 147 -17.04 2.99 2.67
N GLY A 148 -16.74 3.53 3.86
CA GLY A 148 -15.68 4.53 3.99
C GLY A 148 -15.95 5.86 3.28
N GLY A 149 -17.20 6.10 2.88
CA GLY A 149 -17.67 7.28 2.15
C GLY A 149 -17.73 7.13 0.63
N TYR A 150 -17.22 6.02 0.09
CA TYR A 150 -17.28 5.74 -1.35
C TYR A 150 -18.72 5.62 -1.88
N LEU A 151 -19.63 5.08 -1.07
CA LEU A 151 -21.06 4.96 -1.38
C LEU A 151 -21.88 5.92 -0.51
N THR A 152 -21.61 7.22 -0.62
CA THR A 152 -22.35 8.21 0.17
C THR A 152 -23.82 8.28 -0.27
N ARG A 153 -24.74 8.16 0.69
CA ARG A 153 -26.17 8.40 0.50
C ARG A 153 -26.49 9.87 0.76
N HIS A 154 -26.85 10.62 -0.28
CA HIS A 154 -27.35 11.98 -0.10
C HIS A 154 -28.68 12.00 0.66
N ASN A 155 -28.93 13.07 1.42
CA ASN A 155 -30.18 13.24 2.17
C ASN A 155 -31.39 13.64 1.32
N ARG A 156 -31.20 13.77 0.01
CA ARG A 156 -32.25 14.12 -0.96
C ARG A 156 -32.28 13.04 -2.03
N ALA A 157 -33.48 12.61 -2.41
CA ALA A 157 -33.64 11.66 -3.50
C ALA A 157 -33.08 12.24 -4.81
N ALA A 158 -32.53 11.37 -5.66
CA ALA A 158 -31.93 11.68 -6.97
C ALA A 158 -30.73 12.64 -6.93
N THR A 159 -30.27 13.10 -5.77
CA THR A 159 -29.05 13.91 -5.65
C THR A 159 -27.83 13.00 -5.54
N THR A 160 -26.85 13.18 -6.43
CA THR A 160 -25.64 12.35 -6.44
C THR A 160 -24.66 12.76 -5.34
N SER A 161 -23.83 11.82 -4.94
CA SER A 161 -22.66 12.07 -4.09
C SER A 161 -21.47 11.41 -4.77
N ASN A 162 -20.83 12.18 -5.66
CA ASN A 162 -19.84 11.65 -6.57
C ASN A 162 -18.57 11.25 -5.81
N SER A 163 -17.99 10.11 -6.16
CA SER A 163 -16.69 9.64 -5.65
C SER A 163 -15.93 8.94 -6.76
N ASP A 164 -14.62 9.16 -6.84
CA ASP A 164 -13.74 8.52 -7.82
C ASP A 164 -12.39 8.23 -7.15
N GLY A 165 -12.03 6.95 -7.05
CA GLY A 165 -10.80 6.49 -6.44
C GLY A 165 -9.70 6.16 -7.47
N THR A 166 -9.92 6.39 -8.77
CA THR A 166 -8.96 6.02 -9.84
C THR A 166 -7.80 6.99 -9.98
N ASP A 167 -8.00 8.25 -9.58
CA ASP A 167 -6.97 9.28 -9.65
C ASP A 167 -7.12 10.32 -8.53
N PHE A 168 -6.29 10.18 -7.49
CA PHE A 168 -6.17 11.12 -6.39
C PHE A 168 -5.19 12.27 -6.66
N ILE A 169 -4.52 12.30 -7.83
CA ILE A 169 -3.39 13.19 -8.12
C ILE A 169 -3.74 14.19 -9.22
N SER A 170 -4.19 13.71 -10.39
CA SER A 170 -4.37 14.56 -11.58
C SER A 170 -5.73 15.24 -11.63
N ASN A 171 -6.72 14.76 -10.85
CA ASN A 171 -8.06 15.35 -10.80
C ASN A 171 -8.57 15.59 -9.37
N PRO A 172 -7.94 16.52 -8.62
CA PRO A 172 -8.29 16.78 -7.22
C PRO A 172 -9.50 17.70 -7.11
N GLU A 173 -10.60 17.41 -7.81
CA GLU A 173 -11.86 18.08 -7.50
C GLU A 173 -12.21 17.77 -6.04
N ASP A 174 -11.99 18.73 -5.14
CA ASP A 174 -12.21 18.58 -3.69
C ASP A 174 -13.60 18.00 -3.38
N ALA A 175 -14.60 18.31 -4.20
CA ALA A 175 -15.95 17.76 -4.10
C ALA A 175 -16.02 16.23 -4.29
N LYS A 176 -15.22 15.66 -5.19
CA LYS A 176 -15.15 14.20 -5.46
C LYS A 176 -14.28 13.46 -4.44
N LEU A 177 -13.34 14.15 -3.80
CA LEU A 177 -12.42 13.58 -2.82
C LEU A 177 -12.90 13.74 -1.36
N ASN A 178 -13.77 14.70 -1.08
CA ASN A 178 -14.15 15.06 0.29
C ASN A 178 -14.73 13.90 1.10
N HIS A 179 -15.41 12.96 0.43
CA HIS A 179 -16.03 11.81 1.07
C HIS A 179 -15.11 10.58 1.15
N ILE A 180 -14.00 10.55 0.40
CA ILE A 180 -13.13 9.36 0.28
C ILE A 180 -11.70 9.64 0.75
N LYS A 181 -11.50 10.60 1.65
CA LYS A 181 -10.17 10.93 2.22
C LYS A 181 -9.45 9.73 2.83
N ILE A 182 -10.17 8.76 3.38
CA ILE A 182 -9.56 7.54 3.92
C ILE A 182 -8.92 6.69 2.81
N TYR A 183 -9.53 6.67 1.62
CA TYR A 183 -8.98 5.99 0.43
C TYR A 183 -7.76 6.73 -0.11
N GLN A 184 -7.80 8.06 -0.15
CA GLN A 184 -6.63 8.86 -0.55
C GLN A 184 -5.44 8.66 0.41
N ASN A 185 -5.72 8.65 1.72
CA ASN A 185 -4.71 8.44 2.75
C ASN A 185 -4.09 7.05 2.66
N VAL A 186 -4.88 6.01 2.39
CA VAL A 186 -4.32 4.67 2.22
C VAL A 186 -3.55 4.55 0.91
N HIS A 187 -4.06 5.11 -0.19
CA HIS A 187 -3.35 5.15 -1.48
C HIS A 187 -1.96 5.77 -1.34
N THR A 188 -1.86 6.90 -0.63
CA THR A 188 -0.58 7.59 -0.38
C THR A 188 0.44 6.70 0.32
N LYS A 189 -0.01 5.78 1.18
CA LYS A 189 0.85 4.81 1.86
C LYS A 189 1.16 3.62 0.95
N THR A 190 0.15 3.02 0.34
CA THR A 190 0.28 1.78 -0.43
C THR A 190 1.02 1.99 -1.74
N LYS A 191 0.93 3.16 -2.38
CA LYS A 191 1.70 3.46 -3.61
C LYS A 191 3.22 3.43 -3.40
N THR A 192 3.70 3.61 -2.16
CA THR A 192 5.13 3.50 -1.82
C THR A 192 5.64 2.06 -1.83
N LEU A 193 4.72 1.09 -1.83
CA LEU A 193 5.01 -0.34 -1.99
C LEU A 193 5.02 -0.76 -3.46
N LEU A 194 4.49 0.05 -4.38
CA LEU A 194 4.61 -0.22 -5.80
C LEU A 194 6.09 -0.29 -6.17
N PRO A 195 6.49 -1.23 -7.04
CA PRO A 195 7.88 -1.40 -7.42
C PRO A 195 8.34 -0.20 -8.24
N THR A 196 8.81 0.86 -7.58
CA THR A 196 9.58 1.92 -8.23
C THR A 196 11.07 1.58 -8.23
N ASP A 197 11.51 0.79 -7.25
CA ASP A 197 12.77 0.07 -7.23
C ASP A 197 12.58 -1.19 -6.40
N THR A 198 12.97 -2.35 -6.94
CA THR A 198 13.26 -3.53 -6.10
C THR A 198 14.19 -3.08 -4.98
N PHE A 199 14.17 -3.74 -3.81
CA PHE A 199 15.25 -3.58 -2.82
C PHE A 199 16.58 -3.95 -3.50
N LYS A 200 17.21 -2.99 -4.18
CA LYS A 200 18.50 -3.07 -4.85
C LYS A 200 19.62 -2.87 -3.83
N GLY A 201 19.35 -3.20 -2.56
CA GLY A 201 20.41 -3.54 -1.64
C GLY A 201 20.91 -4.94 -1.97
N ALA A 202 21.44 -5.15 -3.18
CA ALA A 202 22.41 -6.22 -3.33
C ALA A 202 23.53 -5.83 -2.36
N LEU A 203 23.65 -6.58 -1.27
CA LEU A 203 24.82 -6.49 -0.39
C LEU A 203 26.04 -6.36 -1.29
N THR A 204 26.87 -5.34 -1.06
CA THR A 204 28.16 -5.29 -1.75
C THR A 204 28.83 -6.63 -1.48
N ASP A 205 29.11 -7.41 -2.52
CA ASP A 205 29.91 -8.60 -2.34
C ASP A 205 31.35 -8.15 -2.09
N TYR A 206 31.70 -7.93 -0.82
CA TYR A 206 33.05 -7.55 -0.41
C TYR A 206 34.07 -8.66 -0.67
N LYS A 207 33.67 -9.86 -1.12
CA LYS A 207 34.60 -10.85 -1.68
C LYS A 207 34.95 -10.53 -3.13
N GLN A 208 34.15 -9.77 -3.87
CA GLN A 208 34.47 -9.31 -5.22
C GLN A 208 35.15 -7.94 -5.16
N LEU A 209 36.41 -7.86 -5.61
CA LEU A 209 37.21 -6.63 -5.56
C LEU A 209 36.54 -5.48 -6.34
N SER A 210 35.96 -5.79 -7.51
CA SER A 210 35.26 -4.81 -8.34
C SER A 210 34.07 -4.16 -7.61
N GLN A 211 33.29 -4.95 -6.88
CA GLN A 211 32.17 -4.45 -6.08
C GLN A 211 32.67 -3.72 -4.83
N ALA A 212 33.66 -4.27 -4.12
CA ALA A 212 34.27 -3.64 -2.95
C ALA A 212 34.83 -2.24 -3.27
N LYS A 213 35.51 -2.06 -4.41
CA LYS A 213 36.05 -0.77 -4.86
C LYS A 213 34.98 0.30 -5.12
N GLN A 214 33.80 -0.14 -5.56
CA GLN A 214 32.66 0.74 -5.83
C GLN A 214 31.84 1.08 -4.57
N SER A 215 32.04 0.34 -3.48
CA SER A 215 31.32 0.59 -2.22
C SER A 215 31.66 1.96 -1.64
N LEU A 216 30.63 2.79 -1.45
CA LEU A 216 30.74 4.06 -0.73
C LEU A 216 31.29 3.85 0.69
N TYR A 217 30.96 2.73 1.35
CA TYR A 217 31.42 2.42 2.70
C TYR A 217 32.91 2.11 2.75
N LEU A 218 33.44 1.34 1.78
CA LEU A 218 34.89 1.09 1.72
C LEU A 218 35.64 2.37 1.43
N ARG A 219 35.18 3.16 0.46
CA ARG A 219 35.79 4.45 0.11
C ARG A 219 35.80 5.41 1.29
N THR A 220 34.70 5.49 2.05
CA THR A 220 34.59 6.28 3.27
C THR A 220 35.54 5.77 4.36
N ALA A 221 35.62 4.45 4.55
CA ALA A 221 36.52 3.86 5.54
C ALA A 221 38.00 4.10 5.19
N VAL A 222 38.38 4.04 3.91
CA VAL A 222 39.74 4.38 3.45
C VAL A 222 40.05 5.85 3.70
N LYS A 223 39.12 6.74 3.33
CA LYS A 223 39.23 8.17 3.57
C LYS A 223 39.46 8.50 5.06
N ASN A 224 38.64 7.93 5.94
CA ASN A 224 38.66 8.23 7.37
C ASN A 224 39.81 7.53 8.10
N LEU A 225 40.03 6.24 7.84
CA LEU A 225 40.91 5.40 8.66
C LEU A 225 42.32 5.25 8.09
N ILE A 226 42.51 5.40 6.78
CA ILE A 226 43.82 5.24 6.15
C ILE A 226 44.40 6.59 5.69
N LEU A 227 43.61 7.40 5.01
CA LEU A 227 44.03 8.73 4.56
C LEU A 227 43.94 9.78 5.66
N ASN A 228 43.22 9.50 6.76
CA ASN A 228 43.00 10.42 7.88
C ASN A 228 42.44 11.79 7.44
N LYS A 229 41.48 11.78 6.51
CA LYS A 229 40.82 12.98 5.96
C LYS A 229 39.31 12.98 6.25
N PRO A 230 38.88 13.00 7.52
CA PRO A 230 37.46 12.90 7.88
C PRO A 230 36.60 14.04 7.30
N ASP A 231 37.14 15.26 7.24
CA ASP A 231 36.43 16.48 6.84
C ASP A 231 36.25 16.65 5.32
N LYS A 232 36.83 15.76 4.50
CA LYS A 232 36.72 15.81 3.03
C LYS A 232 35.58 14.94 2.53
N SER A 233 35.00 15.25 1.37
CA SER A 233 34.07 14.32 0.71
C SER A 233 34.84 13.17 0.06
N VAL A 234 34.21 11.99 -0.05
CA VAL A 234 34.74 10.90 -0.90
C VAL A 234 34.86 11.36 -2.35
N ALA A 235 33.94 12.22 -2.81
CA ALA A 235 33.93 12.78 -4.15
C ALA A 235 35.14 13.69 -4.45
N ASP A 236 35.78 14.24 -3.41
CA ASP A 236 36.93 15.14 -3.55
C ASP A 236 38.26 14.39 -3.68
N LEU A 237 38.26 13.08 -3.39
CA LEU A 237 39.47 12.26 -3.26
C LEU A 237 39.42 10.96 -4.10
N PRO A 238 38.80 10.91 -5.29
CA PRO A 238 38.56 9.65 -5.98
C PRO A 238 39.88 8.91 -6.31
N GLY A 239 40.86 9.62 -6.87
CA GLY A 239 42.16 9.03 -7.22
C GLY A 239 43.01 8.62 -6.01
N GLU A 240 43.03 9.42 -4.94
CA GLU A 240 43.77 9.08 -3.72
C GLU A 240 43.18 7.84 -3.02
N ILE A 241 41.85 7.75 -2.98
CA ILE A 241 41.13 6.61 -2.42
C ILE A 241 41.40 5.35 -3.25
N ASP A 242 41.31 5.42 -4.58
CA ASP A 242 41.55 4.28 -5.47
C ASP A 242 42.99 3.78 -5.35
N GLN A 243 43.96 4.69 -5.38
CA GLN A 243 45.36 4.35 -5.21
C GLN A 243 45.60 3.67 -3.85
N LYS A 244 44.98 4.18 -2.78
CA LYS A 244 45.16 3.56 -1.45
C LYS A 244 44.45 2.21 -1.34
N ILE A 245 43.29 2.04 -1.99
CA ILE A 245 42.62 0.73 -2.07
C ILE A 245 43.54 -0.27 -2.77
N ASN A 246 44.11 0.08 -3.93
CA ASN A 246 45.04 -0.79 -4.66
C ASN A 246 46.29 -1.14 -3.82
N GLN A 247 46.86 -0.17 -3.10
CA GLN A 247 48.02 -0.40 -2.23
C GLN A 247 47.74 -1.38 -1.09
N VAL A 248 46.55 -1.35 -0.51
CA VAL A 248 46.20 -2.11 0.70
C VAL A 248 45.57 -3.46 0.37
N PHE A 249 44.86 -3.54 -0.75
CA PHE A 249 44.02 -4.68 -1.12
C PHE A 249 44.42 -5.32 -2.44
N GLY A 250 45.45 -4.82 -3.13
CA GLY A 250 45.87 -5.31 -4.44
C GLY A 250 45.04 -4.76 -5.60
N GLU A 251 45.55 -4.97 -6.81
CA GLU A 251 44.93 -4.50 -8.05
C GLU A 251 44.00 -5.54 -8.67
N ASP A 252 44.27 -6.82 -8.41
CA ASP A 252 43.56 -7.99 -8.93
C ASP A 252 42.87 -8.83 -7.84
N GLN A 253 41.92 -9.66 -8.29
CA GLN A 253 41.05 -10.46 -7.44
C GLN A 253 41.80 -11.54 -6.62
N PRO A 254 42.74 -12.33 -7.17
CA PRO A 254 43.58 -13.23 -6.40
C PRO A 254 44.37 -12.54 -5.28
N THR A 255 45.05 -11.43 -5.60
CA THR A 255 45.83 -10.67 -4.61
C THR A 255 44.94 -10.19 -3.46
N PHE A 256 43.78 -9.63 -3.78
CA PHE A 256 42.79 -9.20 -2.79
C PHE A 256 42.36 -10.31 -1.83
N HIS A 257 42.05 -11.49 -2.34
CA HIS A 257 41.69 -12.65 -1.50
C HIS A 257 42.84 -13.06 -0.59
N SER A 258 44.05 -13.17 -1.14
CA SER A 258 45.22 -13.61 -0.39
C SER A 258 45.64 -12.66 0.74
N MET A 259 45.45 -11.35 0.55
CA MET A 259 45.83 -10.31 1.52
C MET A 259 44.84 -10.19 2.67
N PHE A 260 43.55 -10.44 2.44
CA PHE A 260 42.52 -10.26 3.47
C PHE A 260 41.79 -11.57 3.82
N TRP A 261 41.05 -12.15 2.88
CA TRP A 261 40.14 -13.27 3.15
C TRP A 261 40.87 -14.55 3.56
N ASP A 262 42.01 -14.86 2.95
CA ASP A 262 42.80 -16.03 3.31
C ASP A 262 43.55 -15.86 4.62
N GLN A 263 43.94 -14.64 4.98
CA GLN A 263 44.52 -14.38 6.30
C GLN A 263 43.47 -14.50 7.40
N LEU A 264 42.24 -14.03 7.14
CA LEU A 264 41.13 -14.16 8.09
C LEU A 264 40.86 -15.63 8.46
N LYS A 265 40.93 -16.55 7.49
CA LYS A 265 40.77 -18.01 7.73
C LYS A 265 41.85 -18.61 8.65
N LYS A 266 43.02 -17.97 8.76
CA LYS A 266 44.13 -18.44 9.58
C LYS A 266 44.05 -17.95 11.02
N VAL A 267 43.19 -16.98 11.31
CA VAL A 267 42.96 -16.50 12.67
C VAL A 267 42.21 -17.58 13.44
N LYS A 268 42.84 -18.12 14.49
CA LYS A 268 42.17 -19.03 15.44
C LYS A 268 41.26 -18.21 16.34
N VAL A 269 39.99 -18.62 16.44
CA VAL A 269 38.96 -18.04 17.29
C VAL A 269 38.73 -18.95 18.49
#